data_AF-A0A525C015-F1
#
_entry.id   AF-A0A525C015-F1
#
_cell.length_a   1.000
_cell.length_b   1.000
_cell.length_c   1.000
_cell.angle_alpha   90.00
_cell.angle_beta   90.00
_cell.angle_gamma   90.00
#
_symmetry.space_group_name_H-M   'P 1'
#
loop_
_entity.id
_entity.type
_entity.pdbx_description
1 polymer ?
#
loop_
_entity_poly.entity_id
_entity_poly.type
_entity_poly.pdbx_seq_one_letter_code
_entity_poly.pdbx_strand_id
1 'polypeptide(L)'
;MSTVTARIGEEAAAKLEALAKATQRSKSYHIAEALNAYLEAQAWQIQSIQLGREQVRKGQLASDKEVRAAFSEWGLDIQEADEDHLDG
;
A
#
# COMPACT_ATOMS: atom_id res chain seq x y z
N MET A 1 -3.30 16.84 20.70
CA MET A 1 -4.32 16.58 19.67
C MET A 1 -4.22 17.65 18.61
N SER A 2 -4.30 17.27 17.35
CA SER A 2 -4.31 18.20 16.22
C SER A 2 -5.65 18.09 15.50
N THR A 3 -6.18 19.21 14.99
CA THR A 3 -7.45 19.25 14.27
C THR A 3 -7.20 19.42 12.78
N VAL A 4 -7.91 18.64 11.97
CA VAL A 4 -7.91 18.76 10.52
C VAL A 4 -9.34 19.01 10.06
N THR A 5 -9.52 19.98 9.15
CA THR A 5 -10.81 20.29 8.53
C THR A 5 -10.75 19.93 7.06
N ALA A 6 -11.67 19.10 6.60
CA ALA A 6 -11.79 18.71 5.20
C ALA A 6 -13.22 18.91 4.70
N ARG A 7 -13.36 19.27 3.43
CA ARG A 7 -14.67 19.28 2.76
C ARG A 7 -14.98 17.87 2.29
N ILE A 8 -16.21 17.43 2.52
CA ILE A 8 -16.73 16.15 2.04
C ILE A 8 -17.98 16.40 1.21
N GLY A 9 -18.22 15.55 0.21
CA GLY A 9 -19.46 15.61 -0.57
C GLY A 9 -20.69 15.23 0.25
N GLU A 10 -21.87 15.67 -0.19
CA GLU A 10 -23.14 15.42 0.51
C GLU A 10 -23.42 13.92 0.71
N GLU A 11 -23.13 13.10 -0.29
CA GLU A 11 -23.29 11.65 -0.22
C GLU A 11 -22.42 11.03 0.89
N ALA A 12 -21.15 11.46 0.99
CA ALA A 12 -20.24 11.00 2.03
C ALA A 12 -20.71 11.44 3.43
N ALA A 13 -21.22 12.68 3.55
CA ALA A 13 -21.79 13.18 4.79
C ALA A 13 -23.00 12.36 5.23
N ALA A 14 -23.90 12.00 4.31
CA ALA A 14 -25.07 11.18 4.59
C ALA A 14 -24.68 9.75 5.03
N LYS A 15 -23.73 9.12 4.34
CA LYS A 15 -23.21 7.80 4.72
C LYS A 15 -22.56 7.81 6.10
N LEU A 16 -21.76 8.84 6.41
CA LEU A 16 -21.11 9.00 7.71
C LEU A 16 -22.13 9.18 8.84
N GLU A 17 -23.19 9.96 8.61
CA GLU A 17 -24.28 10.15 9.57
C GLU A 17 -25.04 8.83 9.85
N ALA A 18 -25.34 8.06 8.80
CA ALA A 18 -25.98 6.75 8.95
C ALA A 18 -25.10 5.77 9.73
N LEU A 19 -23.80 5.71 9.41
CA LEU A 19 -22.83 4.85 10.11
C LEU A 19 -22.71 5.22 11.60
N ALA A 20 -22.62 6.51 11.91
CA ALA A 20 -22.56 7.01 13.28
C ALA A 20 -23.78 6.55 14.09
N LYS A 21 -25.00 6.68 13.53
CA LYS A 21 -26.24 6.24 14.16
C LYS A 21 -26.28 4.73 14.37
N ALA A 22 -25.95 3.95 13.35
CA ALA A 22 -26.01 2.49 13.42
C ALA A 22 -25.02 1.89 14.44
N THR A 23 -23.87 2.54 14.63
CA THR A 23 -22.80 2.06 15.53
C THR A 23 -22.83 2.71 16.91
N GLN A 24 -23.71 3.69 17.14
CA GLN A 24 -23.74 4.54 18.35
C GLN A 24 -22.38 5.19 18.66
N ARG A 25 -21.66 5.61 17.61
CA ARG A 25 -20.36 6.30 17.71
C ARG A 25 -20.42 7.66 17.06
N SER A 26 -19.53 8.56 17.46
CA SER A 26 -19.47 9.90 16.89
C SER A 26 -18.91 9.89 15.46
N LYS A 27 -19.26 10.89 14.66
CA LYS A 27 -18.67 11.09 13.33
C LYS A 27 -17.14 11.27 13.41
N SER A 28 -16.66 11.98 14.43
CA SER A 28 -15.23 12.18 14.67
C SER A 28 -14.49 10.87 14.96
N TYR A 29 -15.13 9.92 15.65
CA TYR A 29 -14.56 8.58 15.85
C TYR A 29 -14.33 7.89 14.49
N HIS A 30 -15.37 7.82 13.65
CA HIS A 30 -15.26 7.18 12.34
C HIS A 30 -14.27 7.90 11.40
N ILE A 31 -14.19 9.22 11.45
CA ILE A 31 -13.21 9.99 10.67
C ILE A 31 -11.79 9.66 11.14
N ALA A 32 -11.55 9.57 12.45
CA ALA A 32 -10.23 9.22 12.98
C ALA A 32 -9.84 7.79 12.58
N GLU A 33 -10.76 6.83 12.71
CA GLU A 33 -10.52 5.43 12.32
C GLU A 33 -10.24 5.31 10.82
N ALA A 34 -11.04 5.97 9.98
CA ALA A 34 -10.84 5.96 8.53
C ALA A 34 -9.51 6.59 8.13
N LEU A 35 -9.10 7.68 8.79
CA LEU A 35 -7.82 8.33 8.54
C LEU A 35 -6.66 7.42 8.98
N ASN A 36 -6.74 6.78 10.14
CA ASN A 36 -5.72 5.83 10.59
C ASN A 36 -5.58 4.65 9.63
N ALA A 37 -6.69 4.04 9.24
CA ALA A 37 -6.70 2.94 8.28
C ALA A 37 -6.13 3.37 6.92
N TYR A 38 -6.48 4.57 6.44
CA TYR A 38 -5.90 5.12 5.21
C TYR A 38 -4.39 5.32 5.33
N LEU A 39 -3.92 5.94 6.42
CA LEU A 39 -2.50 6.19 6.64
C LEU A 39 -1.71 4.88 6.74
N GLU A 40 -2.21 3.88 7.46
CA GLU A 40 -1.59 2.55 7.53
C GLU A 40 -1.52 1.91 6.14
N ALA A 41 -2.63 1.97 5.39
CA ALA A 41 -2.73 1.49 4.02
C ALA A 41 -1.87 2.27 3.01
N GLN A 42 -1.37 3.46 3.32
CA GLN A 42 -0.44 4.20 2.45
C GLN A 42 1.01 4.09 2.94
N ALA A 43 1.20 3.98 4.25
CA ALA A 43 2.50 3.89 4.88
C ALA A 43 3.22 2.59 4.48
N TRP A 44 2.51 1.45 4.34
CA TRP A 44 3.16 0.23 3.85
C TRP A 44 3.72 0.40 2.44
N GLN A 45 3.01 1.13 1.57
CA GLN A 45 3.42 1.33 0.19
C GLN A 45 4.65 2.24 0.12
N ILE A 46 4.63 3.33 0.87
CA ILE A 46 5.76 4.26 0.97
C ILE A 46 6.99 3.56 1.56
N GLN A 47 6.81 2.80 2.65
CA GLN A 47 7.89 2.04 3.27
C GLN A 47 8.48 0.99 2.31
N SER A 48 7.64 0.29 1.55
CA SER A 48 8.09 -0.72 0.58
C SER A 48 8.93 -0.09 -0.53
N ILE A 49 8.52 1.07 -1.06
CA ILE A 49 9.29 1.82 -2.06
C ILE A 49 10.63 2.29 -1.46
N GLN A 50 10.62 2.84 -0.25
CA GLN A 50 11.83 3.32 0.40
C GLN A 50 12.80 2.17 0.71
N LEU A 51 12.30 1.03 1.20
CA LEU A 51 13.09 -0.16 1.47
C LEU A 51 13.68 -0.74 0.19
N GLY A 52 12.89 -0.87 -0.89
CA GLY A 52 13.39 -1.31 -2.19
C GLY A 52 14.49 -0.40 -2.73
N ARG A 53 14.33 0.93 -2.60
CA ARG A 53 15.37 1.90 -2.98
C ARG A 53 16.64 1.76 -2.14
N GLU A 54 16.52 1.43 -0.86
CA GLU A 54 17.65 1.18 0.02
C GLU A 54 18.37 -0.13 -0.33
N GLN A 55 17.61 -1.20 -0.60
CA GLN A 55 18.13 -2.50 -0.99
C GLN A 55 18.89 -2.42 -2.33
N VAL A 56 18.34 -1.73 -3.33
CA VAL A 56 19.05 -1.42 -4.60
C VAL A 56 20.36 -0.69 -4.31
N ARG A 57 20.34 0.37 -3.48
CA ARG A 57 21.56 1.13 -3.16
C ARG A 57 22.61 0.30 -2.44
N LYS A 58 22.19 -0.66 -1.62
CA LYS A 58 23.06 -1.59 -0.90
C LYS A 58 23.47 -2.81 -1.72
N GLY A 59 23.04 -2.93 -2.97
CA GLY A 59 23.28 -4.12 -3.80
C GLY A 59 22.61 -5.39 -3.25
N GLN A 60 21.59 -5.25 -2.40
CA GLN A 60 20.84 -6.34 -1.78
C GLN A 60 19.66 -6.74 -2.67
N LEU A 61 19.96 -7.04 -3.93
CA LEU A 61 19.00 -7.60 -4.87
C LEU A 61 19.14 -9.12 -4.89
N ALA A 62 18.03 -9.81 -5.04
CA ALA A 62 18.05 -11.23 -5.30
C ALA A 62 18.72 -11.46 -6.66
N SER A 63 19.63 -12.41 -6.73
CA SER A 63 20.19 -12.91 -7.98
C SER A 63 19.13 -13.63 -8.80
N ASP A 64 19.33 -13.73 -10.11
CA ASP A 64 18.37 -14.41 -11.01
C ASP A 64 18.11 -15.86 -10.58
N LYS A 65 19.13 -16.51 -9.99
CA LYS A 65 19.01 -17.86 -9.44
C LYS A 65 18.07 -17.92 -8.23
N GLU A 66 18.12 -16.94 -7.33
CA GLU A 66 17.24 -16.86 -6.17
C GLU A 66 15.79 -16.56 -6.59
N VAL A 67 15.61 -15.71 -7.59
CA VAL A 67 14.30 -15.41 -8.18
C VAL A 67 13.69 -16.67 -8.79
N ARG A 68 14.43 -17.42 -9.61
CA ARG A 68 13.94 -18.67 -10.21
C ARG A 68 13.56 -19.73 -9.18
N ALA A 69 14.37 -19.87 -8.12
CA ALA A 69 14.07 -20.81 -7.05
C ALA A 69 12.73 -20.48 -6.37
N ALA A 70 12.48 -19.20 -6.06
CA ALA A 70 11.25 -18.75 -5.43
C ALA A 70 10.00 -18.98 -6.32
N PHE A 71 10.11 -18.77 -7.63
CA PHE A 71 8.98 -19.00 -8.54
C PHE A 71 8.75 -20.48 -8.86
N SER A 72 9.81 -21.30 -8.87
CA SER A 72 9.71 -22.74 -9.02
C SER A 72 8.97 -23.40 -7.85
N GLU A 73 9.10 -22.88 -6.62
CA GLU A 73 8.29 -23.30 -5.47
C GLU A 73 6.78 -23.13 -5.70
N TRP A 74 6.39 -22.22 -6.59
CA TRP A 74 5.00 -21.95 -6.96
C TRP A 74 4.60 -22.61 -8.30
N GLY A 75 5.47 -23.47 -8.85
CA GLY A 75 5.24 -24.21 -10.08
C GLY A 75 5.38 -23.38 -11.36
N LEU A 76 5.96 -22.18 -11.28
CA LEU A 76 6.21 -21.30 -12.41
C LEU A 76 7.67 -21.44 -12.84
N ASP A 77 7.89 -21.84 -14.09
CA ASP A 77 9.23 -21.85 -14.70
C ASP A 77 9.44 -20.53 -15.45
N ILE A 78 10.43 -19.76 -15.01
CA ILE A 78 10.71 -18.42 -15.55
C ILE A 78 12.07 -18.46 -16.23
N GLN A 79 12.06 -18.17 -17.53
CA GLN A 79 13.27 -18.09 -18.34
C GLN A 79 13.99 -16.76 -18.08
N GLU A 80 15.31 -16.75 -18.28
CA GLU A 80 16.09 -15.51 -18.30
C GLU A 80 15.54 -14.59 -19.38
N ALA A 81 15.35 -13.31 -19.04
CA ALA A 81 15.10 -12.31 -20.05
C ALA A 81 16.41 -12.14 -20.85
N ASP A 82 16.37 -12.34 -22.17
CA ASP A 82 17.48 -11.97 -23.04
C ASP A 82 17.81 -10.49 -22.80
N GLU A 83 19.00 -10.21 -22.26
CA GLU A 83 19.47 -8.84 -21.99
C GLU A 83 19.57 -7.98 -23.26
N ASP A 84 19.51 -8.60 -24.45
CA ASP A 84 19.58 -7.95 -25.77
C ASP A 84 18.32 -7.14 -26.17
N HIS A 85 17.26 -7.10 -25.36
CA HIS A 85 16.00 -6.39 -25.71
C HIS A 85 15.68 -5.14 -24.87
N LEU A 86 16.66 -4.59 -24.12
CA LEU A 86 16.45 -3.40 -23.28
C LEU A 86 17.09 -2.10 -23.82
N ASP A 87 17.33 -2.00 -25.12
CA ASP A 87 17.54 -0.72 -25.82
C ASP A 87 16.38 -0.46 -26.78
N GLY A 88 15.48 0.45 -26.40
CA GLY A 88 14.35 0.93 -27.20
C GLY A 88 13.54 2.02 -26.51
#